data_AF-A0A2U3YDK9-F1
#
_entry.id   AF-A0A2U3YDK9-F1
#
_cell.length_a   1.000
_cell.length_b   1.000
_cell.length_c   1.000
_cell.angle_alpha   90.00
_cell.angle_beta   90.00
_cell.angle_gamma   90.00
#
_symmetry.space_group_name_H-M   'P 1'
#
loop_
_entity.id
_entity.type
_entity.pdbx_description
1 polymer ?
#
loop_
_entity_poly.entity_id
_entity_poly.type
_entity_poly.pdbx_seq_one_letter_code
_entity_poly.pdbx_strand_id
1 'polypeptide(L)'
;MRQKHYLEAAARQLHESCPGQARYLLWAYSSSHDDNITFEGTCPYCFQLLVLDNSRVRLKPKSKLTPKIQKLLNREARNYTLSFKEAKIVKKYKDSKSVLDTYIWTVSTHLLLKECEQNKETLLSTKNVA
;
A
#
# COMPACT_ATOMS: atom_id res chain seq x y z
N MET A 1 -0.48 13.42 -18.53
CA MET A 1 -1.06 12.42 -17.59
C MET A 1 -1.42 11.08 -18.26
N ARG A 2 -2.03 11.05 -19.47
CA ARG A 2 -2.49 9.80 -20.12
C ARG A 2 -1.37 8.82 -20.53
N GLN A 3 -0.20 9.32 -20.94
CA GLN A 3 0.94 8.50 -21.36
C GLN A 3 1.60 7.73 -20.20
N LYS A 4 1.53 8.26 -18.97
CA LYS A 4 2.12 7.67 -17.76
C LYS A 4 1.53 6.30 -17.46
N HIS A 5 0.20 6.26 -17.32
CA HIS A 5 -0.54 5.02 -17.03
C HIS A 5 -0.49 4.02 -18.20
N TYR A 6 -0.28 4.51 -19.43
CA TYR A 6 -0.17 3.63 -20.59
C TYR A 6 1.10 2.78 -20.57
N LEU A 7 2.26 3.39 -20.32
CA LEU A 7 3.54 2.66 -20.25
C LEU A 7 3.56 1.65 -19.10
N GLU A 8 3.00 2.03 -17.96
CA GLU A 8 2.84 1.15 -16.80
C GLU A 8 1.93 -0.05 -17.11
N ALA A 9 0.75 0.20 -17.69
CA ALA A 9 -0.19 -0.85 -18.06
C ALA A 9 0.41 -1.81 -19.10
N ALA A 10 1.11 -1.28 -20.10
CA ALA A 10 1.80 -2.09 -21.09
C ALA A 10 2.91 -2.96 -20.46
N ALA A 11 3.70 -2.41 -19.55
CA ALA A 11 4.72 -3.18 -18.84
C ALA A 11 4.11 -4.32 -17.99
N ARG A 12 2.98 -4.07 -17.31
CA ARG A 12 2.24 -5.10 -16.56
C ARG A 12 1.69 -6.19 -17.46
N GLN A 13 1.23 -5.89 -18.67
CA GLN A 13 0.76 -6.92 -19.61
C GLN A 13 1.90 -7.77 -20.17
N LEU A 14 3.06 -7.15 -20.42
CA LEU A 14 4.21 -7.80 -21.05
C LEU A 14 5.11 -8.55 -20.06
N HIS A 15 4.90 -8.44 -18.74
CA HIS A 15 5.86 -8.97 -17.76
C HIS A 15 6.07 -10.49 -17.86
N GLU A 16 5.00 -11.26 -18.09
CA GLU A 16 5.05 -12.72 -18.24
C GLU A 16 5.57 -13.15 -19.62
N SER A 17 5.12 -12.48 -20.69
CA SER A 17 5.48 -12.88 -22.07
C SER A 17 6.86 -12.40 -22.50
N CYS A 18 7.24 -11.17 -22.12
CA CYS A 18 8.44 -10.48 -22.58
C CYS A 18 9.02 -9.59 -21.46
N PRO A 19 9.68 -10.19 -20.44
CA PRO A 19 10.19 -9.45 -19.28
C PRO A 19 11.27 -8.42 -19.62
N GLY A 20 11.95 -8.56 -20.76
CA GLY A 20 12.91 -7.56 -21.25
C GLY A 20 12.23 -6.27 -21.72
N GLN A 21 11.14 -6.39 -22.48
CA GLN A 21 10.36 -5.24 -22.95
C GLN A 21 9.65 -4.53 -21.79
N ALA A 22 9.09 -5.31 -20.85
CA ALA A 22 8.49 -4.75 -19.64
C ALA A 22 9.49 -3.91 -18.83
N ARG A 23 10.72 -4.42 -18.65
CA ARG A 23 11.81 -3.68 -17.99
C ARG A 23 12.19 -2.39 -18.72
N TYR A 24 12.30 -2.46 -20.05
CA TYR A 24 12.62 -1.28 -20.87
C TYR A 24 11.56 -0.19 -20.76
N LEU A 25 10.28 -0.55 -20.80
CA LEU A 25 9.17 0.39 -20.64
C LEU A 25 9.17 1.04 -19.25
N LEU A 26 9.45 0.28 -18.19
CA LEU A 26 9.57 0.79 -16.83
C LEU A 26 10.78 1.71 -16.65
N TRP A 27 11.91 1.36 -17.25
CA TRP A 27 13.09 2.24 -17.27
C TRP A 27 12.81 3.57 -18.00
N ALA A 28 12.22 3.50 -19.20
CA ALA A 28 11.86 4.71 -19.97
C ALA A 28 10.86 5.60 -19.22
N TYR A 29 9.93 4.99 -18.48
CA TYR A 29 9.03 5.70 -17.58
C TYR A 29 9.79 6.42 -16.45
N SER A 30 10.72 5.74 -15.78
CA SER A 30 11.50 6.33 -14.68
C SER A 30 12.49 7.41 -15.15
N SER A 31 13.10 7.26 -16.33
CA SER A 31 14.06 8.26 -16.85
C SER A 31 13.42 9.56 -17.33
N SER A 32 12.13 9.54 -17.65
CA SER A 32 11.39 10.72 -18.12
C SER A 32 10.81 11.57 -16.99
N HIS A 33 10.97 11.16 -15.73
CA HIS A 33 10.33 11.81 -14.59
C HIS A 33 11.29 11.95 -13.40
N ASP A 34 11.51 13.20 -12.95
CA ASP A 34 12.34 13.55 -11.78
C ASP A 34 11.69 13.22 -10.43
N ASP A 35 10.40 12.90 -10.44
CA ASP A 35 9.71 12.45 -9.24
C ASP A 35 10.26 11.06 -8.90
N ASN A 36 10.79 10.88 -7.67
CA ASN A 36 11.22 9.59 -7.09
C ASN A 36 10.01 8.64 -6.92
N ILE A 37 9.28 8.37 -7.99
CA ILE A 37 8.18 7.44 -8.09
C ILE A 37 8.86 6.07 -8.25
N THR A 38 9.42 5.57 -7.16
CA THR A 38 9.59 4.13 -6.99
C THR A 38 8.19 3.54 -7.08
N PHE A 39 7.87 3.02 -8.26
CA PHE A 39 6.61 2.33 -8.47
C PHE A 39 6.48 1.21 -7.43
N GLU A 40 5.37 1.22 -6.68
CA GLU A 40 5.11 0.25 -5.63
C GLU A 40 4.99 -1.13 -6.30
N GLY A 41 6.04 -1.95 -6.16
CA GLY A 41 6.14 -3.25 -6.84
C GLY A 41 7.12 -3.31 -8.01
N THR A 42 8.06 -2.37 -8.18
CA THR A 42 9.18 -2.50 -9.14
C THR A 42 10.54 -2.37 -8.45
N CYS A 43 11.51 -3.16 -8.87
CA CYS A 43 12.89 -3.06 -8.39
C CYS A 43 13.55 -1.76 -8.90
N PRO A 44 14.11 -0.90 -8.03
CA PRO A 44 14.71 0.37 -8.44
C PRO A 44 15.99 0.22 -9.26
N TYR A 45 16.61 -0.96 -9.26
CA TYR A 45 17.89 -1.20 -9.95
C TYR A 45 17.70 -1.86 -11.30
N CYS A 46 16.89 -2.94 -11.36
CA CYS A 46 16.71 -3.73 -12.57
C CYS A 46 15.38 -3.49 -13.27
N PHE A 47 14.52 -2.63 -12.72
CA PHE A 47 13.18 -2.31 -13.23
C PHE A 47 12.27 -3.54 -13.40
N GLN A 48 12.59 -4.64 -12.72
CA GLN A 48 11.77 -5.84 -12.73
C GLN A 48 10.53 -5.65 -11.86
N LEU A 49 9.38 -6.07 -12.37
CA LEU A 49 8.14 -6.12 -11.61
C LEU A 49 8.29 -7.16 -10.49
N LEU A 50 8.18 -6.71 -9.24
CA LEU A 50 8.23 -7.51 -8.03
C LEU A 50 6.84 -8.10 -7.77
N VAL A 51 6.53 -9.17 -8.50
CA VAL A 51 5.35 -10.01 -8.25
C VAL A 51 5.64 -10.93 -7.06
N LEU A 52 4.60 -11.30 -6.30
CA LEU A 52 4.69 -12.16 -5.11
C LEU A 52 5.48 -13.46 -5.34
N ASP A 53 5.39 -14.05 -6.54
CA ASP A 53 6.02 -15.33 -6.84
C ASP A 53 7.52 -15.21 -7.18
N ASN A 54 7.95 -14.07 -7.72
CA ASN A 54 9.33 -13.83 -8.14
C ASN A 54 10.16 -13.03 -7.12
N SER A 55 9.54 -12.60 -6.01
CA SER A 55 10.18 -11.74 -5.02
C SER A 55 10.00 -12.27 -3.60
N ARG A 56 11.10 -12.32 -2.84
CA ARG A 56 11.03 -12.72 -1.44
C ARG A 56 10.71 -11.52 -0.56
N VAL A 57 9.44 -11.38 -0.19
CA VAL A 57 9.02 -10.36 0.78
C VAL A 57 9.36 -10.81 2.20
N ARG A 58 10.22 -10.06 2.89
CA ARG A 58 10.52 -10.26 4.31
C ARG A 58 9.87 -9.15 5.12
N LEU A 59 8.80 -9.47 5.84
CA LEU A 59 8.14 -8.52 6.73
C LEU A 59 9.02 -8.31 7.96
N LYS A 60 9.40 -7.05 8.20
CA LYS A 60 10.04 -6.67 9.46
C LYS A 60 8.95 -6.52 10.52
N PRO A 61 9.12 -7.13 11.71
CA PRO A 61 8.19 -6.90 12.80
C PRO A 61 8.07 -5.41 13.11
N LYS A 62 6.84 -4.96 13.38
CA LYS A 62 6.61 -3.62 13.93
C LYS A 62 7.43 -3.48 15.21
N SER A 63 8.09 -2.33 15.38
CA SER A 63 8.85 -2.09 16.60
C SER A 63 7.92 -2.16 17.81
N LYS A 64 8.43 -2.68 18.93
CA LYS A 64 7.63 -2.79 20.15
C LYS A 64 7.19 -1.39 20.62
N LEU A 65 5.98 -1.30 21.17
CA LEU A 65 5.52 -0.07 21.80
C LEU A 65 6.35 0.18 23.06
N THR A 66 7.32 1.10 22.96
CA THR A 66 8.12 1.51 24.11
C THR A 66 7.41 2.63 24.88
N PRO A 67 7.68 2.80 26.20
CA PRO A 67 7.08 3.88 26.98
C PRO A 67 7.32 5.27 26.39
N LYS A 68 8.48 5.47 25.75
CA LYS A 68 8.83 6.70 25.03
C LYS A 68 7.89 6.94 23.84
N ILE A 69 7.67 5.92 23.01
CA ILE A 69 6.76 6.02 21.85
C ILE A 69 5.33 6.25 22.34
N GLN A 70 4.88 5.54 23.37
CA GLN A 70 3.56 5.72 23.96
C GLN A 70 3.35 7.15 24.47
N LYS A 71 4.35 7.74 25.16
CA LYS A 71 4.29 9.13 25.63
C LYS A 71 4.19 10.13 24.48
N LEU A 72 4.94 9.91 23.40
CA LEU A 72 4.87 10.77 22.21
C LEU A 72 3.54 10.65 21.47
N LEU A 73 3.00 9.43 21.35
CA LEU A 73 1.66 9.21 20.79
C LEU A 73 0.57 9.88 21.62
N ASN A 74 0.64 9.79 22.94
CA ASN A 74 -0.32 10.46 23.84
C ASN A 74 -0.23 11.99 23.75
N ARG A 75 0.97 12.54 23.53
CA ARG A 75 1.16 13.98 23.29
C ARG A 75 0.55 14.41 21.96
N GLU A 76 0.79 13.65 20.90
CA GLU A 76 0.24 13.90 19.58
C GLU A 76 -1.30 13.81 19.59
N ALA A 77 -1.87 12.83 20.29
CA ALA A 77 -3.32 12.67 20.44
C ALA A 77 -3.99 13.84 21.18
N ARG A 78 -3.23 14.55 22.03
CA ARG A 78 -3.65 15.78 22.70
C ARG A 78 -3.32 17.05 21.89
N ASN A 79 -2.88 16.89 20.63
CA ASN A 79 -2.49 17.95 19.72
C ASN A 79 -1.32 18.83 20.20
N TYR A 80 -0.42 18.29 21.02
CA TYR A 80 0.82 19.00 21.38
C TYR A 80 1.82 19.01 20.22
N THR A 81 2.51 20.14 20.03
CA THR A 81 3.58 20.28 19.05
C THR A 81 4.77 19.39 19.42
N LEU A 82 5.10 18.44 18.55
CA LEU A 82 6.28 17.59 18.69
C LEU A 82 7.49 18.24 18.02
N SER A 83 8.69 18.02 18.56
CA SER A 83 9.91 18.39 17.86
C SER A 83 10.09 17.56 16.59
N PHE A 84 10.88 18.05 15.63
CA PHE A 84 11.16 17.33 14.38
C PHE A 84 11.68 15.89 14.62
N LYS A 85 12.55 15.71 15.62
CA LYS A 85 13.09 14.38 15.99
C LYS A 85 12.00 13.46 16.54
N GLU A 86 11.13 13.97 17.40
CA GLU A 86 10.02 13.21 17.98
C GLU A 86 8.97 12.86 16.93
N ALA A 87 8.59 13.82 16.07
CA ALA A 87 7.68 13.59 14.96
C ALA A 87 8.21 12.53 14.00
N LYS A 88 9.52 12.53 13.70
CA LYS A 88 10.16 11.49 12.88
C LYS A 88 10.06 10.10 13.50
N ILE A 89 10.19 9.98 14.83
CA ILE A 89 10.05 8.71 15.56
C ILE A 89 8.60 8.21 15.49
N VAL A 90 7.64 9.10 15.77
CA VAL A 90 6.21 8.77 15.74
C VAL A 90 5.77 8.36 14.35
N LYS A 91 6.18 9.12 13.32
CA LYS A 91 5.93 8.79 11.92
C LYS A 91 6.49 7.41 11.55
N LYS A 92 7.75 7.14 11.87
CA LYS A 92 8.36 5.82 11.62
C LYS A 92 7.60 4.67 12.30
N TYR A 93 7.06 4.90 13.51
CA TYR A 93 6.28 3.90 14.23
C TYR A 93 4.89 3.68 13.60
N LYS A 94 4.20 4.75 13.19
CA LYS A 94 2.89 4.67 12.51
C LYS A 94 3.01 4.02 11.13
N ASP A 95 4.04 4.39 10.37
CA ASP A 95 4.30 3.87 9.03
C ASP A 95 4.72 2.38 9.07
N SER A 96 5.25 1.90 10.20
CA SER A 96 5.53 0.48 10.39
C SER A 96 4.25 -0.33 10.59
N LYS A 97 3.82 -1.05 9.53
CA LYS A 97 2.69 -1.98 9.58
C LYS A 97 3.13 -3.31 10.18
N SER A 98 2.38 -3.84 11.14
CA SER A 98 2.54 -5.22 11.60
C SER A 98 1.66 -6.13 10.74
N VAL A 99 2.10 -7.38 10.53
CA VAL A 99 1.34 -8.38 9.76
C VAL A 99 -0.04 -8.65 10.39
N LEU A 100 -0.11 -8.58 11.72
CA LEU A 100 -1.34 -8.75 12.52
C LEU A 100 -2.32 -7.60 12.30
N ASP A 101 -1.85 -6.34 12.29
CA ASP A 101 -2.70 -5.18 12.01
C ASP A 101 -3.28 -5.27 10.58
N THR A 102 -2.49 -5.74 9.60
CA THR A 102 -2.98 -5.94 8.24
C THR A 102 -4.03 -7.05 8.16
N TYR A 103 -3.87 -8.17 8.84
CA TYR A 103 -4.85 -9.26 8.81
C TYR A 103 -6.17 -8.86 9.48
N ILE A 104 -6.10 -8.17 10.62
CA ILE A 104 -7.30 -7.65 11.30
C ILE A 104 -8.00 -6.61 10.43
N TRP A 105 -7.25 -5.71 9.78
CA TRP A 105 -7.82 -4.71 8.89
C TRP A 105 -8.45 -5.34 7.64
N THR A 106 -7.77 -6.28 6.98
CA THR A 106 -8.33 -6.96 5.79
C THR A 106 -9.55 -7.82 6.14
N VAL A 107 -9.54 -8.50 7.28
CA VAL A 107 -10.72 -9.26 7.75
C VAL A 107 -11.87 -8.32 8.07
N SER A 108 -11.59 -7.18 8.71
CA SER A 108 -12.61 -6.18 9.05
C SER A 108 -13.21 -5.52 7.82
N THR A 109 -12.40 -5.20 6.80
CA THR A 109 -12.91 -4.64 5.54
C THR A 109 -13.69 -5.66 4.73
N HIS A 110 -13.26 -6.93 4.69
CA HIS A 110 -14.02 -8.01 4.05
C HIS A 110 -15.36 -8.26 4.75
N LEU A 111 -15.40 -8.24 6.08
CA LEU A 111 -16.65 -8.37 6.85
C LEU A 111 -17.60 -7.21 6.56
N LEU A 112 -17.11 -5.96 6.58
CA LEU A 112 -17.92 -4.78 6.26
C LEU A 112 -18.46 -4.79 4.82
N LEU A 113 -17.67 -5.25 3.85
CA LEU A 113 -18.13 -5.41 2.47
C LEU A 113 -19.21 -6.47 2.36
N LYS A 114 -19.06 -7.59 3.07
CA LYS A 114 -20.05 -8.68 3.10
C LYS A 114 -21.36 -8.25 3.74
N GLU A 115 -21.31 -7.49 4.84
CA GLU A 115 -22.50 -6.87 5.44
C GLU A 115 -23.17 -5.87 4.49
N CYS A 116 -22.39 -5.06 3.77
CA CYS A 116 -22.93 -4.14 2.77
C CYS A 116 -23.61 -4.85 1.60
N GLU A 117 -23.07 -5.99 1.14
CA GLU A 117 -23.70 -6.82 0.10
C GLU A 117 -25.02 -7.44 0.60
N GLN A 118 -25.01 -8.03 1.81
CA GLN A 118 -26.21 -8.58 2.43
C GLN A 118 -27.31 -7.53 2.64
N ASN A 119 -26.94 -6.31 3.06
CA ASN A 119 -27.86 -5.19 3.23
C ASN A 119 -28.42 -4.67 1.89
N LYS A 120 -27.68 -4.78 0.79
CA LYS A 120 -28.17 -4.43 -0.56
C LYS A 120 -29.15 -5.48 -1.09
N GLU A 121 -28.86 -6.76 -0.91
CA GLU A 121 -29.74 -7.86 -1.32
C GLU A 121 -31.09 -7.84 -0.60
N THR A 122 -31.07 -7.56 0.71
CA THR A 122 -32.30 -7.41 1.53
C THR A 122 -33.13 -6.18 1.14
N LEU A 123 -32.50 -5.05 0.77
CA LEU A 123 -33.18 -3.86 0.26
C LEU A 123 -33.78 -4.05 -1.14
N LEU A 124 -33.16 -4.87 -2.00
CA LEU A 124 -33.71 -5.22 -3.32
C LEU A 124 -34.88 -6.20 -3.20
N SER A 125 -34.81 -7.15 -2.27
CA SER A 125 -35.90 -8.09 -1.99
C SER A 125 -37.16 -7.39 -1.47
N THR A 126 -37.01 -6.42 -0.57
CA THR A 126 -38.14 -5.65 0.00
C THR A 126 -38.81 -4.69 -0.98
N LYS A 127 -38.09 -4.22 -2.02
CA LYS A 127 -38.65 -3.38 -3.09
C LYS A 127 -39.43 -4.17 -4.15
N ASN A 128 -39.16 -5.46 -4.30
CA ASN A 128 -39.83 -6.31 -5.29
C ASN A 128 -41.10 -7.00 -4.75
N VAL A 129 -41.48 -6.71 -3.49
CA VAL A 129 -42.65 -7.27 -2.79
C VAL A 129 -43.74 -6.21 -2.54
N ALA A 130 -43.50 -4.95 -2.93
CA ALA A 130 -44.49 -3.85 -2.93
C ALA A 130 -44.93 -3.53 -4.35
#